data_AF-A0A3C0G6R0-F1
#
_entry.id   AF-A0A3C0G6R0-F1
#
_cell.length_a   1.000
_cell.length_b   1.000
_cell.length_c   1.000
_cell.angle_alpha   90.00
_cell.angle_beta   90.00
_cell.angle_gamma   90.00
#
_symmetry.space_group_name_H-M   'P 1'
#
loop_
_entity.id
_entity.type
_entity.pdbx_description
1 polymer ?
#
loop_
_entity_poly.entity_id
_entity_poly.type
_entity_poly.pdbx_seq_one_letter_code
_entity_poly.pdbx_strand_id
1 'polypeptide(L)' 'MRKILAVIAILFISTPVFAKSKARFYDFSDQLIDGSIKKPSTIYMEARTRAKFAKLLTLKKSFIPRLLMTGKESLLK' A
#
# COMPACT_ATOMS: atom_id res chain seq x y z
N MET A 1 13.21 49.48 -20.92
CA MET A 1 13.62 48.79 -19.66
C MET A 1 12.50 48.72 -18.62
N ARG A 2 12.09 49.83 -17.98
CA ARG A 2 11.04 49.83 -16.91
C ARG A 2 9.68 49.22 -17.31
N LYS A 3 9.19 49.51 -18.52
CA LYS A 3 7.90 48.96 -19.02
C LYS A 3 7.97 47.46 -19.30
N ILE A 4 9.13 46.96 -19.75
CA ILE A 4 9.37 45.52 -19.98
C ILE A 4 9.41 44.79 -18.64
N LEU A 5 10.05 45.39 -17.63
CA LEU A 5 10.08 44.86 -16.26
C LEU A 5 8.66 44.73 -15.66
N ALA A 6 7.80 45.72 -15.90
CA ALA A 6 6.41 45.70 -15.44
C ALA A 6 5.58 44.59 -16.12
N VAL A 7 5.79 44.35 -17.42
CA VAL A 7 5.10 43.27 -18.15
C VAL A 7 5.54 41.89 -17.65
N ILE A 8 6.83 41.71 -17.35
CA ILE A 8 7.35 40.46 -16.78
C ILE A 8 6.78 40.22 -15.38
N ALA A 9 6.68 41.26 -14.55
CA ALA A 9 6.09 41.15 -13.21
C ALA A 9 4.60 40.72 -13.26
N ILE A 10 3.83 41.25 -14.22
CA ILE A 10 2.43 40.88 -14.42
C ILE A 10 2.30 39.43 -14.88
N LEU A 11 3.23 38.95 -15.72
CA LEU A 11 3.24 37.56 -16.19
C LEU A 11 3.53 36.55 -15.08
N PHE A 12 4.34 36.91 -14.08
CA PHE A 12 4.65 36.03 -12.95
C PHE A 12 3.47 35.87 -11.98
N ILE A 13 2.64 36.91 -11.82
CA ILE A 13 1.50 36.92 -10.90
C ILE A 13 0.35 35.99 -11.39
N SER A 14 0.25 35.69 -12.69
CA SER A 14 -0.81 34.84 -13.25
C SER A 14 -0.51 33.33 -13.21
N THR A 15 0.71 32.94 -12.83
CA THR A 15 1.14 31.54 -12.75
C THR A 15 0.41 30.64 -11.73
N PRO A 16 -0.11 31.10 -10.56
CA PRO A 16 -0.68 30.18 -9.57
C PRO A 16 -2.07 29.64 -9.97
N VAL A 17 -2.72 30.19 -11.00
CA VAL A 17 -4.03 29.71 -11.49
C VAL A 17 -3.90 28.37 -12.25
N PHE A 18 -2.74 28.08 -12.83
CA PHE A 18 -2.46 26.79 -13.48
C PHE A 18 -1.98 25.72 -12.50
N ALA A 19 -1.66 26.09 -11.26
CA ALA A 19 -1.32 25.15 -10.19
C ALA A 19 -2.57 24.58 -9.52
N LYS A 20 -3.57 24.17 -10.31
CA LYS A 20 -4.66 23.32 -9.82
C LYS A 20 -4.10 21.90 -9.68
N SER A 21 -3.23 21.72 -8.68
CA SER A 21 -2.76 20.39 -8.29
C SER A 21 -4.04 19.62 -7.95
N LYS A 22 -4.38 18.62 -8.77
CA LYS A 22 -5.36 17.60 -8.40
C LYS A 22 -4.77 16.98 -7.14
N ALA A 23 -5.23 17.43 -5.97
CA ALA A 23 -4.92 16.77 -4.72
C ALA A 23 -5.35 15.32 -4.91
N ARG A 24 -4.39 14.41 -5.01
CA ARG A 24 -4.63 12.98 -5.09
C ARG A 24 -4.99 12.53 -3.69
N PHE A 25 -6.17 12.91 -3.23
CA PHE A 25 -6.74 12.29 -2.05
C PHE A 25 -6.89 10.81 -2.40
N TYR A 26 -6.17 9.96 -1.67
CA TYR A 26 -6.36 8.53 -1.76
C TYR A 26 -7.78 8.24 -1.29
N ASP A 27 -8.58 7.66 -2.17
CA ASP A 27 -9.91 7.22 -1.83
C ASP A 27 -9.80 5.94 -0.99
N PHE A 28 -10.03 6.08 0.32
CA PHE A 28 -10.05 4.96 1.25
C PHE A 28 -11.43 4.32 1.36
N SER A 29 -12.39 4.70 0.52
CA SER A 29 -13.75 4.14 0.54
C SER A 29 -13.74 2.61 0.37
N ASP A 30 -12.83 2.09 -0.47
CA ASP A 30 -12.65 0.64 -0.68
C ASP A 30 -11.98 -0.08 0.51
N GLN A 31 -11.38 0.67 1.44
CA GLN A 31 -10.77 0.15 2.66
C GLN A 31 -11.68 0.32 3.89
N LEU A 32 -12.85 0.96 3.73
CA LEU A 32 -13.86 1.00 4.77
C LEU A 32 -14.34 -0.44 5.01
N ILE A 33 -13.99 -0.96 6.19
CA ILE A 33 -14.52 -2.23 6.68
C ILE A 33 -15.99 -1.97 7.01
N ASP A 34 -16.85 -2.23 6.03
CA ASP A 34 -18.29 -2.21 6.23
C ASP A 34 -18.61 -3.27 7.29
N GLY A 35 -19.08 -2.83 8.48
CA GLY A 35 -19.30 -3.64 9.67
C GLY A 35 -20.31 -4.79 9.49
N SER A 36 -20.75 -5.05 8.26
CA SER A 36 -21.46 -6.23 7.85
C SER A 36 -20.67 -7.50 8.15
N ILE A 37 -21.22 -8.34 9.02
CA ILE A 37 -20.75 -9.71 9.24
C ILE A 37 -21.10 -10.51 7.97
N LYS A 38 -20.23 -10.48 6.96
CA LYS A 38 -20.31 -11.38 5.82
C LYS A 38 -19.95 -12.77 6.32
N LYS A 39 -20.96 -13.62 6.53
CA LYS A 39 -20.72 -15.07 6.73
C LYS A 39 -19.86 -15.54 5.55
N PRO A 40 -18.71 -16.19 5.79
CA PRO A 40 -17.92 -16.69 4.69
C PRO A 40 -18.81 -17.63 3.87
N SER A 41 -19.14 -17.23 2.64
CA SER A 41 -19.66 -18.19 1.67
C SER A 41 -18.62 -19.30 1.59
N THR A 42 -19.05 -20.56 1.53
CA THR A 42 -18.13 -21.68 1.41
C THR A 42 -17.28 -21.46 0.16
N ILE A 43 -16.06 -20.97 0.35
CA ILE A 43 -15.10 -20.77 -0.74
C ILE A 43 -14.69 -22.18 -1.15
N TYR A 44 -15.33 -22.69 -2.20
CA TYR A 44 -14.88 -23.90 -2.87
C TYR A 44 -13.55 -23.58 -3.54
N MET A 45 -12.46 -23.75 -2.80
CA MET A 45 -11.11 -23.64 -3.35
C MET A 45 -10.93 -24.74 -4.40
N GLU A 46 -10.68 -24.34 -5.64
CA GLU A 46 -10.29 -25.25 -6.71
C GLU A 46 -9.10 -26.12 -6.26
N ALA A 47 -9.09 -27.40 -6.65
CA ALA A 47 -8.10 -28.38 -6.20
C ALA A 47 -6.64 -27.92 -6.44
N ARG A 48 -6.39 -27.22 -7.56
CA ARG A 48 -5.08 -26.64 -7.88
C ARG A 48 -4.67 -25.55 -6.90
N THR A 49 -5.59 -24.65 -6.58
CA THR A 49 -5.38 -23.56 -5.61
C THR A 49 -5.10 -24.14 -4.23
N ARG A 50 -5.82 -25.19 -3.83
CA ARG A 50 -5.55 -25.94 -2.58
C ARG A 50 -4.15 -26.54 -2.54
N ALA A 51 -3.70 -27.20 -3.61
CA ALA A 51 -2.36 -27.78 -3.67
C ALA A 51 -1.26 -26.71 -3.58
N LYS A 52 -1.42 -25.58 -4.29
CA LYS A 52 -0.47 -24.44 -4.23
C LYS A 52 -0.40 -23.84 -2.83
N PHE A 53 -1.55 -23.60 -2.18
CA PHE A 53 -1.59 -23.10 -0.81
C PHE A 53 -1.02 -24.09 0.20
N ALA A 54 -1.25 -25.39 0.03
CA ALA A 54 -0.67 -26.41 0.89
C ALA A 54 0.88 -26.37 0.84
N LYS A 55 1.47 -26.24 -0.35
CA LYS A 55 2.94 -26.12 -0.51
C LYS A 55 3.48 -24.87 0.21
N LEU A 56 2.82 -23.71 0.04
CA LEU A 56 3.22 -22.47 0.70
C LEU A 56 3.06 -22.56 2.22
N LEU A 57 1.99 -23.17 2.70
CA LEU A 57 1.74 -23.38 4.13
C LEU A 57 2.80 -24.29 4.76
N THR A 58 3.15 -25.39 4.08
CA THR A 58 4.22 -26.29 4.52
C THR A 58 5.56 -25.57 4.60
N LEU A 59 5.88 -24.76 3.58
CA LEU A 59 7.11 -23.96 3.57
C LEU A 59 7.15 -23.00 4.76
N LYS A 60 6.07 -22.25 5.01
CA LYS A 60 5.95 -21.37 6.17
C LYS A 60 6.16 -22.13 7.48
N LYS A 61 5.47 -23.26 7.67
CA LYS A 61 5.59 -24.08 8.89
C LYS A 61 7.00 -24.62 9.09
N SER A 62 7.69 -25.01 8.01
CA SER A 62 9.08 -25.50 8.07
C SER A 62 10.10 -24.45 8.52
N PHE A 63 9.73 -23.17 8.46
CA PHE A 63 10.59 -22.07 8.89
C PHE A 63 10.45 -21.76 10.39
N ILE A 64 9.28 -22.06 10.99
CA ILE A 64 8.97 -21.73 12.40
C ILE A 64 10.01 -22.31 13.37
N PRO A 65 10.39 -23.61 13.31
CA PRO A 65 11.37 -24.16 14.25
C PRO A 65 12.72 -23.45 14.19
N ARG A 66 13.20 -23.15 12.97
CA ARG A 66 14.46 -22.43 12.75
C ARG A 66 14.40 -21.00 13.28
N LEU A 67 13.31 -20.29 13.05
CA LEU A 67 13.10 -18.94 13.57
C LEU A 67 13.04 -18.91 15.11
N LEU A 68 12.45 -19.94 15.73
CA LEU A 68 12.46 -20.07 17.19
C LEU A 68 13.84 -20.39 17.74
N MET A 69 14.71 -21.05 16.98
CA MET A 69 16.11 -21.30 17.35
C MET A 69 16.94 -20.02 17.27
N THR A 70 16.73 -19.18 16.24
CA THR A 70 17.46 -17.89 16.11
C THR A 70 17.18 -16.94 17.26
N GLY A 71 15.98 -16.97 17.86
CA GLY A 71 15.65 -16.14 19.02
C GLY A 71 16.26 -16.63 20.35
N LYS A 72 16.81 -17.85 20.39
CA LYS A 72 17.47 -18.40 21.58
C LYS A 72 18.98 -18.14 21.60
N GLU A 73 19.58 -17.80 20.47
CA GLU A 73 20.99 -17.42 20.42
C GLU A 73 21.13 -15.97 20.89
N SER A 74 21.74 -15.77 22.06
CA SER A 74 22.18 -14.45 22.52
C SER A 74 23.38 -14.01 21.67
N LEU A 75 23.11 -13.40 20.52
CA LEU A 75 24.13 -12.80 19.65
C LEU A 75 24.73 -11.50 20.24
N LEU A 76 24.30 -11.10 21.44
CA LEU A 76 24.82 -9.94 22.15
C LEU A 76 25.59 -10.43 23.38
N LYS A 77 26.91 -10.28 23.31
CA LYS A 77 27.85 -10.36 24.42
C LYS A 77 28.58 -9.04 24.51
#